data_AF-A0A1Q5XLF3-F1
#
_entry.id   AF-A0A1Q5XLF3-F1
#
_cell.length_a   1.000
_cell.length_b   1.000
_cell.length_c   1.000
_cell.angle_alpha   90.00
_cell.angle_beta   90.00
_cell.angle_gamma   90.00
#
_symmetry.space_group_name_H-M   'P 1'
#
loop_
_entity.id
_entity.type
_entity.pdbx_description
1 polymer ?
#
loop_
_entity_poly.entity_id
_entity_poly.type
_entity_poly.pdbx_seq_one_letter_code
_entity_poly.pdbx_strand_id
1 'polypeptide(L)'
;MAKATPKGQKDQINNIERNLKAVNNEKHLDAYEKELKDGFLYDESGNVKLNPATGKPWNHIREVEQSEAKIEKMIEKLKNAQKSKPFIENTSEVTKKAVQDAINKGQKFLDEVKKIRNSVNP
;
A
#
# COMPACT_ATOMS: atom_id res chain seq x y z
N MET A 1 -0.61 36.83 6.75
CA MET A 1 -0.56 35.62 7.60
C MET A 1 -0.46 34.41 6.69
N ALA A 2 0.69 33.74 6.64
CA ALA A 2 0.91 32.57 5.79
C ALA A 2 0.08 31.39 6.33
N LYS A 3 -1.02 31.07 5.64
CA LYS A 3 -1.96 30.01 6.00
C LYS A 3 -1.29 28.64 5.79
N ALA A 4 -1.43 27.77 6.79
CA ALA A 4 -0.78 26.48 6.86
C ALA A 4 -1.03 25.58 5.64
N THR A 5 0.01 25.31 4.84
CA THR A 5 -0.02 24.21 3.86
C THR A 5 1.42 23.74 3.65
N PRO A 6 1.92 22.73 4.41
CA PRO A 6 2.36 21.48 3.74
C PRO A 6 2.53 20.20 4.61
N LYS A 7 2.54 20.28 5.96
CA LYS A 7 3.06 19.20 6.83
C LYS A 7 2.17 17.96 6.80
N GLY A 8 0.85 18.13 6.97
CA GLY A 8 -0.10 17.01 6.94
C GLY A 8 -0.19 16.27 5.60
N GLN A 9 -0.03 16.97 4.46
CA GLN A 9 -0.03 16.35 3.13
C GLN A 9 1.26 15.58 2.86
N LYS A 10 2.41 16.18 3.22
CA LYS A 10 3.71 15.51 3.11
C LYS A 10 3.77 14.27 3.99
N ASP A 11 3.22 14.32 5.19
CA ASP A 11 3.13 13.17 6.09
C ASP A 11 2.23 12.06 5.51
N GLN A 12 1.12 12.41 4.86
CA GLN A 12 0.27 11.46 4.16
C GLN A 12 0.98 10.79 2.98
N ILE A 13 1.66 11.57 2.14
CA ILE A 13 2.46 11.03 1.01
C ILE A 13 3.56 10.10 1.53
N ASN A 14 4.33 10.54 2.52
CA ASN A 14 5.38 9.72 3.14
C ASN A 14 4.83 8.42 3.73
N ASN A 15 3.64 8.46 4.33
CA ASN A 15 3.00 7.27 4.86
C ASN A 15 2.56 6.31 3.76
N ILE A 16 2.00 6.80 2.64
CA ILE A 16 1.72 5.96 1.48
C ILE A 16 3.01 5.33 0.97
N GLU A 17 4.08 6.10 0.79
CA GLU A 17 5.36 5.57 0.31
C GLU A 17 5.97 4.53 1.26
N ARG A 18 5.88 4.74 2.58
CA ARG A 18 6.36 3.77 3.58
C ARG A 18 5.55 2.47 3.58
N ASN A 19 4.22 2.57 3.53
CA ASN A 19 3.37 1.38 3.48
C ASN A 19 3.60 0.65 2.16
N LEU A 20 3.64 1.36 1.03
CA LEU A 20 3.98 0.76 -0.26
C LEU A 20 5.36 0.09 -0.22
N LYS A 21 6.41 0.73 0.30
CA LYS A 21 7.73 0.08 0.40
C LYS A 21 7.72 -1.18 1.26
N ALA A 22 6.84 -1.27 2.26
CA ALA A 22 6.74 -2.45 3.11
C ALA A 22 6.16 -3.67 2.37
N VAL A 23 5.20 -3.45 1.46
CA VAL A 23 4.43 -4.55 0.80
C VAL A 23 4.56 -4.63 -0.71
N ASN A 24 5.17 -3.63 -1.35
CA ASN A 24 5.32 -3.52 -2.81
C ASN A 24 6.71 -3.95 -3.30
N ASN A 25 7.37 -4.86 -2.58
CA ASN A 25 8.46 -5.61 -3.20
C ASN A 25 7.81 -6.80 -3.93
N GLU A 26 8.20 -7.06 -5.19
CA GLU A 26 7.57 -8.11 -6.02
C GLU A 26 7.52 -9.48 -5.30
N LYS A 27 8.56 -9.79 -4.50
CA LYS A 27 8.60 -11.04 -3.71
C LYS A 27 7.52 -11.12 -2.64
N HIS A 28 7.01 -9.99 -2.14
CA HIS A 28 5.98 -9.93 -1.10
C HIS A 28 4.59 -10.15 -1.70
N LEU A 29 4.32 -9.58 -2.88
CA LEU A 29 3.09 -9.86 -3.63
C LEU A 29 3.07 -11.28 -4.23
N ASP A 30 4.21 -11.79 -4.69
CA ASP A 30 4.34 -13.20 -5.11
C ASP A 30 4.12 -14.16 -3.92
N ALA A 31 4.66 -13.81 -2.75
CA ALA A 31 4.45 -14.56 -1.52
C ALA A 31 2.98 -14.54 -1.10
N TYR A 32 2.33 -13.38 -1.21
CA TYR A 32 0.90 -13.22 -0.97
C TYR A 32 0.05 -14.11 -1.87
N GLU A 33 0.31 -14.13 -3.18
CA GLU A 33 -0.41 -15.00 -4.11
C GLU A 33 -0.24 -16.49 -3.76
N LYS A 34 0.98 -16.92 -3.44
CA LYS A 34 1.26 -18.30 -3.03
C LYS A 34 0.56 -18.69 -1.74
N GLU A 35 0.66 -17.85 -0.70
CA GLU A 35 -0.05 -18.10 0.56
C GLU A 35 -1.57 -18.11 0.38
N LEU A 36 -2.13 -17.27 -0.51
CA LEU A 36 -3.56 -17.32 -0.81
C LEU A 36 -3.99 -18.64 -1.47
N LYS A 37 -3.16 -19.22 -2.34
CA LYS A 37 -3.45 -20.50 -3.03
C LYS A 37 -3.23 -21.71 -2.13
N ASP A 38 -2.09 -21.73 -1.44
CA ASP A 38 -1.56 -22.93 -0.77
C ASP A 38 -1.65 -22.86 0.76
N GLY A 39 -2.14 -21.74 1.30
CA GLY A 39 -2.24 -21.46 2.75
C GLY A 39 -0.94 -20.97 3.38
N PHE A 40 0.20 -21.55 3.00
CA PHE A 40 1.53 -21.18 3.52
C PHE A 40 2.57 -21.09 2.41
N LEU A 41 3.68 -20.40 2.70
CA LEU A 41 4.90 -20.54 1.89
C LEU A 41 5.64 -21.83 2.26
N TYR A 42 6.15 -22.52 1.25
CA TYR A 42 6.98 -23.71 1.41
C TYR A 42 8.41 -23.46 0.93
N ASP A 43 9.37 -24.17 1.53
CA ASP A 43 10.76 -24.23 1.06
C ASP A 43 10.96 -25.30 -0.02
N GLU A 44 12.18 -25.43 -0.53
CA GLU A 44 12.52 -26.41 -1.58
C GLU A 44 12.36 -27.86 -1.11
N SER A 45 12.30 -28.10 0.20
CA SER A 45 12.08 -29.42 0.80
C SER A 45 10.60 -29.70 1.11
N GLY A 46 9.70 -28.77 0.78
CA GLY A 46 8.26 -28.89 1.05
C GLY A 46 7.85 -28.59 2.49
N ASN A 47 8.74 -28.02 3.32
CA ASN A 47 8.40 -27.60 4.68
C ASN A 47 7.87 -26.16 4.69
N VAL A 48 6.99 -25.84 5.63
CA VAL A 48 6.48 -24.47 5.80
C VAL A 48 7.64 -23.53 6.14
N LYS A 49 7.79 -22.45 5.36
CA LYS A 49 8.76 -21.39 5.62
C LYS A 49 8.38 -20.64 6.89
N LEU A 50 9.28 -20.70 7.87
CA LEU A 50 9.16 -19.95 9.11
C LEU A 50 9.90 -18.61 9.02
N ASN A 51 9.35 -17.62 9.71
CA ASN A 51 10.02 -16.37 9.97
C ASN A 51 11.11 -16.61 11.03
N PRO A 52 12.39 -16.35 10.72
CA PRO A 52 13.51 -16.64 11.63
C PRO A 52 13.46 -15.80 12.91
N ALA A 53 12.79 -14.65 12.90
CA ALA A 53 12.67 -13.78 14.07
C ALA A 53 11.59 -14.24 15.06
N THR A 54 10.55 -14.94 14.59
CA THR A 54 9.39 -15.31 15.43
C THR A 54 9.22 -16.82 15.59
N GLY A 55 9.89 -17.63 14.77
CA GLY A 55 9.72 -19.08 14.71
C GLY A 55 8.34 -19.54 14.21
N LYS A 56 7.52 -18.61 13.70
CA LYS A 56 6.17 -18.87 13.18
C LYS A 56 6.16 -18.81 11.66
N PRO A 57 5.19 -19.44 10.97
CA PRO A 57 5.02 -19.26 9.53
C PRO A 57 4.93 -17.79 9.16
N TRP A 58 5.44 -17.46 7.97
CA TRP A 58 5.15 -16.16 7.39
C TRP A 58 3.63 -15.97 7.19
N ASN A 59 3.20 -14.71 7.23
CA ASN A 59 1.80 -14.35 7.03
C ASN A 59 1.72 -13.04 6.21
N HIS A 60 2.14 -13.15 4.96
CA HIS A 60 2.08 -12.08 3.97
C HIS A 60 0.63 -11.70 3.67
N ILE A 61 -0.33 -12.64 3.73
CA ILE A 61 -1.77 -12.35 3.64
C ILE A 61 -2.16 -11.21 4.58
N ARG A 62 -1.92 -11.39 5.87
CA ARG A 62 -2.27 -10.37 6.88
C ARG A 62 -1.52 -9.06 6.64
N GLU A 63 -0.25 -9.11 6.26
CA GLU A 63 0.56 -7.91 6.02
C GLU A 63 0.03 -7.10 4.82
N VAL A 64 -0.34 -7.78 3.73
CA VAL A 64 -0.92 -7.18 2.53
C VAL A 64 -2.30 -6.61 2.84
N GLU A 65 -3.20 -7.35 3.49
CA GLU A 65 -4.54 -6.87 3.85
C GLU A 65 -4.50 -5.64 4.78
N GLN A 66 -3.62 -5.66 5.78
CA GLN A 66 -3.45 -4.50 6.66
C GLN A 66 -2.92 -3.28 5.90
N SER A 67 -2.04 -3.49 4.92
CA SER A 67 -1.47 -2.41 4.12
C SER A 67 -2.48 -1.88 3.11
N GLU A 68 -3.27 -2.76 2.49
CA GLU A 68 -4.37 -2.43 1.60
C GLU A 68 -5.37 -1.49 2.29
N ALA A 69 -5.91 -1.88 3.45
CA ALA A 69 -6.88 -1.06 4.18
C ALA A 69 -6.32 0.32 4.57
N LYS A 70 -5.03 0.40 4.92
CA LYS A 70 -4.35 1.68 5.21
C LYS A 70 -4.20 2.52 3.94
N ILE A 71 -3.74 1.91 2.85
CA ILE A 71 -3.49 2.59 1.57
C ILE A 71 -4.81 3.12 1.01
N GLU A 72 -5.87 2.33 1.01
CA GLU A 72 -7.21 2.74 0.58
C GLU A 72 -7.69 3.99 1.33
N LYS A 73 -7.64 3.96 2.67
CA LYS A 73 -8.03 5.10 3.52
C LYS A 73 -7.16 6.34 3.26
N MET A 74 -5.87 6.17 2.97
CA MET A 74 -4.99 7.29 2.67
C MET A 74 -5.27 7.89 1.29
N ILE A 75 -5.50 7.06 0.28
CA ILE A 75 -5.89 7.50 -1.06
C ILE A 75 -7.20 8.29 -0.99
N GLU A 76 -8.20 7.80 -0.26
CA GLU A 76 -9.47 8.48 -0.09
C GLU A 76 -9.28 9.88 0.52
N LYS A 77 -8.46 9.99 1.57
CA LYS A 77 -8.10 11.27 2.17
C LYS A 77 -7.42 12.22 1.20
N LEU A 78 -6.49 11.73 0.37
CA LEU A 78 -5.82 12.55 -0.63
C LEU A 78 -6.78 13.01 -1.74
N LYS A 79 -7.65 12.12 -2.25
CA LYS A 79 -8.70 12.45 -3.22
C LYS A 79 -9.65 13.51 -2.66
N ASN A 80 -10.02 13.41 -1.38
CA ASN A 80 -10.86 14.41 -0.72
C ASN A 80 -10.12 15.74 -0.49
N ALA A 81 -8.83 15.69 -0.13
CA ALA A 81 -8.01 16.89 0.00
C ALA A 81 -7.89 17.63 -1.34
N GLN A 82 -7.74 16.93 -2.46
CA GLN A 82 -7.68 17.51 -3.81
C GLN A 82 -8.94 18.31 -4.18
N LYS A 83 -10.11 17.95 -3.65
CA LYS A 83 -11.39 18.64 -3.90
C LYS A 83 -11.57 19.90 -3.04
N SER A 84 -10.71 20.11 -2.05
CA SER A 84 -10.86 21.24 -1.12
C SER A 84 -10.39 22.56 -1.77
N LYS A 85 -11.15 23.65 -1.57
CA LYS A 85 -10.74 25.00 -2.03
C LYS A 85 -9.32 25.37 -1.59
N PRO A 86 -8.90 25.13 -0.33
CA PRO A 86 -7.54 25.42 0.09
C PRO A 86 -6.48 24.69 -0.73
N PHE A 87 -6.75 23.45 -1.14
CA PHE A 87 -5.82 22.69 -1.96
C PHE A 87 -5.71 23.27 -3.37
N ILE A 88 -6.84 23.56 -4.00
CA ILE A 88 -6.90 24.07 -5.37
C ILE A 88 -6.16 25.41 -5.48
N GLU A 89 -6.41 26.31 -4.53
CA GLU A 89 -5.94 27.70 -4.56
C GLU A 89 -4.55 27.91 -3.96
N ASN A 90 -4.16 27.13 -2.93
CA ASN A 90 -2.95 27.41 -2.12
C ASN A 90 -1.85 26.35 -2.23
N THR A 91 -2.05 25.27 -2.98
CA THR A 91 -1.04 24.21 -3.13
C THR A 91 -0.24 24.42 -4.41
N SER A 92 1.08 24.27 -4.33
CA SER A 92 1.96 24.36 -5.52
C SER A 92 1.71 23.23 -6.51
N GLU A 93 1.95 23.46 -7.80
CA GLU A 93 1.84 22.42 -8.83
C GLU A 93 2.73 21.20 -8.55
N VAL A 94 3.91 21.42 -7.97
CA VAL A 94 4.82 20.33 -7.54
C VAL A 94 4.16 19.46 -6.48
N THR A 95 3.51 20.05 -5.49
CA THR A 95 2.80 19.30 -4.44
C THR A 95 1.54 18.64 -4.98
N LYS A 96 0.79 19.28 -5.89
CA LYS A 96 -0.37 18.67 -6.56
C LYS A 96 0.05 17.41 -7.33
N LYS A 97 1.15 17.48 -8.07
CA LYS A 97 1.72 16.34 -8.79
C LYS A 97 2.15 15.23 -7.82
N ALA A 98 2.86 15.56 -6.74
CA ALA A 98 3.28 14.57 -5.75
C ALA A 98 2.09 13.84 -5.07
N VAL A 99 1.00 14.57 -4.78
CA VAL A 99 -0.24 13.98 -4.28
C VAL A 99 -0.86 13.03 -5.31
N GLN A 100 -0.95 13.46 -6.57
CA GLN A 100 -1.49 12.62 -7.64
C GLN A 100 -0.64 11.36 -7.87
N ASP A 101 0.68 11.49 -7.85
CA ASP A 101 1.61 10.37 -8.00
C ASP A 101 1.46 9.37 -6.83
N ALA A 102 1.28 9.87 -5.60
CA ALA A 102 1.00 9.02 -4.44
C ALA A 102 -0.33 8.27 -4.57
N ILE A 103 -1.38 8.93 -5.04
CA ILE A 103 -2.68 8.31 -5.34
C ILE A 103 -2.52 7.22 -6.39
N ASN A 104 -1.84 7.51 -7.51
CA ASN A 104 -1.66 6.57 -8.61
C ASN A 104 -0.87 5.33 -8.17
N LYS A 105 0.22 5.52 -7.42
CA LYS A 105 1.02 4.41 -6.86
C LYS A 105 0.21 3.55 -5.90
N GLY A 106 -0.54 4.19 -5.00
CA GLY A 106 -1.41 3.48 -4.08
C GLY A 106 -2.49 2.68 -4.80
N GLN A 107 -3.15 3.29 -5.80
CA GLN A 107 -4.19 2.62 -6.59
C GLN A 107 -3.64 1.41 -7.34
N LYS A 108 -2.44 1.53 -7.93
CA LYS A 108 -1.78 0.41 -8.61
C LYS A 108 -1.59 -0.79 -7.68
N PHE A 109 -1.14 -0.56 -6.45
CA PHE A 109 -1.01 -1.62 -5.45
C PHE A 109 -2.38 -2.28 -5.12
N LEU A 110 -3.43 -1.47 -4.91
CA LEU A 110 -4.77 -2.00 -4.66
C LEU A 110 -5.29 -2.83 -5.84
N ASP A 111 -5.04 -2.38 -7.06
CA ASP A 111 -5.47 -3.06 -8.28
C ASP A 111 -4.71 -4.40 -8.45
N GLU A 112 -3.42 -4.45 -8.12
CA GLU A 112 -2.62 -5.68 -8.11
C GLU A 112 -3.10 -6.68 -7.07
N VAL A 113 -3.34 -6.24 -5.82
CA VAL A 113 -3.90 -7.09 -4.76
C VAL A 113 -5.26 -7.65 -5.17
N LYS A 114 -6.14 -6.82 -5.73
CA LYS A 114 -7.44 -7.26 -6.24
C LYS A 114 -7.31 -8.26 -7.38
N LYS A 115 -6.37 -8.04 -8.31
CA LYS A 115 -6.10 -8.97 -9.41
C LYS A 115 -5.66 -10.33 -8.90
N ILE A 116 -4.77 -10.37 -7.91
CA ILE A 116 -4.32 -11.61 -7.25
C ILE A 116 -5.50 -12.32 -6.58
N ARG A 117 -6.33 -11.62 -5.80
CA ARG A 117 -7.50 -12.27 -5.17
C ARG A 117 -8.45 -12.90 -6.17
N ASN A 118 -8.74 -12.19 -7.26
CA ASN A 118 -9.63 -12.69 -8.31
C ASN A 118 -9.01 -13.84 -9.10
N SER A 119 -7.67 -13.95 -9.17
CA SER A 119 -7.01 -15.09 -9.83
C SER A 119 -6.97 -16.35 -8.96
N VAL A 120 -6.96 -16.18 -7.63
CA VAL A 120 -6.96 -17.30 -6.68
C VAL A 120 -8.36 -17.81 -6.36
N ASN A 121 -9.33 -16.89 -6.22
CA ASN A 121 -10.74 -17.20 -5.95
C ASN A 121 -11.62 -16.67 -7.11
N PRO A 122 -11.65 -17.35 -8.27
CA PRO A 122 -12.43 -16.95 -9.44
C PRO A 122 -13.95 -17.07 -9.25
#